data_AF-A0A4S8R7B8-F1
#
_entry.id   AF-A0A4S8R7B8-F1
#
_cell.length_a   1.000
_cell.length_b   1.000
_cell.length_c   1.000
_cell.angle_alpha   90.00
_cell.angle_beta   90.00
_cell.angle_gamma   90.00
#
_symmetry.space_group_name_H-M   'P 1'
#
loop_
_entity.id
_entity.type
_entity.pdbx_description
1 polymer ?
#
loop_
_entity_poly.entity_id
_entity_poly.type
_entity_poly.pdbx_seq_one_letter_code
_entity_poly.pdbx_strand_id
1 'polypeptide(L)'
;MATPSNKPFSDHKITAKESNPKISAVQKNVDQVPPNTIQPFLQKALESSINTGDIPASLFPPISENGHNVIPHNDSVPWPILNSNARNNILLYPGSFNPPHQGHLATILYFSECREQLGITTMFLFVDPGSIVTSKKKKWGEVILPQTLRYELFYKVPEISQLVSSGWLQLLVGDMDNHIKVLRATTDLVSEAGYAVKLVGLLGGDKLTVESVPHVHPGNLQEWGPVDEFLIINARRPVDFFDPKTEKIPRDLPDCTKWKRGMEKCDEEEGTIDDGAGILWTCQALTIPGKPIIQFRASQHSASNGVSSTKIRQIMTEALDEKLMEGLKDKVISAEPLVEWLILQRNQSREVSDEKAFL
;
A
#
# COMPACT_ATOMS: atom_id res chain seq x y z
N MET A 1 14.65 26.61 -48.25
CA MET A 1 15.47 26.21 -49.42
C MET A 1 16.93 26.26 -49.01
N ALA A 2 17.72 25.33 -49.54
CA ALA A 2 18.94 24.79 -48.96
C ALA A 2 20.18 25.69 -49.02
N THR A 3 21.09 25.47 -48.07
CA THR A 3 22.52 25.79 -48.18
C THR A 3 23.31 24.54 -47.76
N PRO A 4 24.15 23.94 -48.63
CA PRO A 4 24.78 22.65 -48.34
C PRO A 4 26.19 22.75 -47.73
N SER A 5 26.36 21.94 -46.69
CA SER A 5 27.49 21.06 -46.31
C SER A 5 28.86 21.24 -47.00
N ASN A 6 29.86 21.53 -46.17
CA ASN A 6 31.29 21.25 -46.41
C ASN A 6 31.64 19.84 -45.89
N LYS A 7 32.20 19.01 -46.79
CA LYS A 7 33.09 17.86 -46.51
C LYS A 7 34.49 18.38 -46.06
N PRO A 8 35.56 17.58 -45.77
CA PRO A 8 35.77 16.12 -45.91
C PRO A 8 36.70 15.43 -44.84
N PHE A 9 37.01 14.14 -45.09
CA PHE A 9 38.18 13.29 -44.69
C PHE A 9 38.29 12.82 -43.22
N SER A 10 38.16 11.53 -42.88
CA SER A 10 38.93 10.28 -43.20
C SER A 10 40.04 10.02 -42.18
N ASP A 11 39.96 8.93 -41.41
CA ASP A 11 40.88 7.78 -41.55
C ASP A 11 40.66 6.67 -40.51
N HIS A 12 40.88 5.46 -41.02
CA HIS A 12 41.02 4.13 -40.43
C HIS A 12 41.26 3.95 -38.91
N LYS A 13 40.65 2.89 -38.32
CA LYS A 13 41.40 1.74 -37.78
C LYS A 13 40.53 0.56 -37.25
N ILE A 14 40.98 -0.64 -37.66
CA ILE A 14 41.07 -1.92 -36.92
C ILE A 14 39.78 -2.71 -36.65
N THR A 15 39.61 -3.73 -37.49
CA THR A 15 38.95 -5.01 -37.18
C THR A 15 39.82 -5.85 -36.24
N ALA A 16 39.24 -6.38 -35.16
CA ALA A 16 39.82 -7.45 -34.35
C ALA A 16 38.76 -8.48 -33.95
N LYS A 17 38.88 -9.62 -34.63
CA LYS A 17 38.46 -11.01 -34.35
C LYS A 17 37.56 -11.30 -33.15
N GLU A 18 36.47 -11.97 -33.49
CA GLU A 18 35.67 -12.87 -32.65
C GLU A 18 36.55 -13.88 -31.89
N SER A 19 36.28 -14.01 -30.59
CA SER A 19 36.65 -15.16 -29.80
C SER A 19 35.48 -15.56 -28.91
N ASN A 20 34.78 -16.62 -29.30
CA ASN A 20 33.80 -17.33 -28.48
C ASN A 20 34.45 -17.85 -27.19
N PRO A 21 33.95 -17.50 -25.99
CA PRO A 21 34.16 -18.32 -24.82
C PRO A 21 33.02 -19.34 -24.74
N LYS A 22 33.44 -20.61 -24.70
CA LYS A 22 32.63 -21.79 -24.39
C LYS A 22 31.53 -21.49 -23.38
N ILE A 23 30.30 -21.76 -23.80
CA ILE A 23 29.15 -21.97 -22.93
C ILE A 23 29.50 -23.15 -22.03
N SER A 24 30.00 -22.84 -20.83
CA SER A 24 30.00 -23.81 -19.74
C SER A 24 28.57 -23.91 -19.26
N ALA A 25 27.91 -25.01 -19.61
CA ALA A 25 26.64 -25.39 -19.05
C ALA A 25 26.80 -25.45 -17.53
N VAL A 26 26.29 -24.43 -16.84
CA VAL A 26 26.08 -24.48 -15.40
C VAL A 26 25.09 -25.61 -15.19
N GLN A 27 25.54 -26.67 -14.53
CA GLN A 27 24.67 -27.71 -14.01
C GLN A 27 23.56 -27.02 -13.22
N LYS A 28 22.32 -27.17 -13.69
CA LYS A 28 21.16 -26.92 -12.84
C LYS A 28 21.30 -27.87 -11.66
N ASN A 29 21.64 -27.32 -10.49
CA ASN A 29 21.41 -28.00 -9.23
C ASN A 29 19.89 -28.22 -9.11
N VAL A 30 19.46 -29.37 -9.59
CA VAL A 30 18.21 -30.02 -9.20
C VAL A 30 18.46 -30.42 -7.75
N ASP A 31 17.83 -29.71 -6.80
CA ASP A 31 17.67 -30.02 -5.36
C ASP A 31 17.74 -28.78 -4.43
N GLN A 32 17.73 -27.54 -4.95
CA GLN A 32 17.36 -26.41 -4.10
C GLN A 32 15.84 -26.38 -3.94
N VAL A 33 15.36 -26.80 -2.78
CA VAL A 33 14.00 -26.53 -2.30
C VAL A 33 13.71 -25.05 -2.57
N PRO A 34 12.63 -24.70 -3.29
CA PRO A 34 12.30 -23.32 -3.54
C PRO A 34 12.29 -22.58 -2.20
N PRO A 35 12.91 -21.40 -2.10
CA PRO A 35 12.81 -20.59 -0.91
C PRO A 35 11.31 -20.39 -0.60
N ASN A 36 10.91 -20.84 0.58
CA ASN A 36 9.53 -20.86 1.02
C ASN A 36 9.07 -19.49 1.53
N THR A 37 9.67 -18.38 1.06
CA THR A 37 9.34 -17.01 1.48
C THR A 37 8.98 -16.15 0.27
N ILE A 38 8.32 -15.02 0.50
CA ILE A 38 7.89 -14.11 -0.57
C ILE A 38 9.08 -13.36 -1.23
N GLN A 39 10.14 -13.10 -0.47
CA GLN A 39 11.31 -12.30 -0.88
C GLN A 39 11.86 -12.61 -2.29
N PRO A 40 12.24 -13.86 -2.62
CA PRO A 40 12.84 -14.19 -3.92
C PRO A 40 11.89 -13.90 -5.09
N PHE A 41 10.58 -14.12 -4.90
CA PHE A 41 9.57 -13.86 -5.92
C PHE A 41 9.38 -12.37 -6.13
N LEU A 42 9.31 -11.60 -5.03
CA LEU A 42 9.23 -10.14 -5.07
C LEU A 42 10.48 -9.54 -5.72
N GLN A 43 11.66 -9.98 -5.32
CA GLN A 43 12.93 -9.50 -5.87
C GLN A 43 13.00 -9.75 -7.38
N LYS A 44 12.65 -10.97 -7.82
CA LYS A 44 12.59 -11.29 -9.26
C LYS A 44 11.60 -10.40 -10.00
N ALA A 45 10.44 -10.07 -9.41
CA ALA A 45 9.47 -9.18 -10.02
C ALA A 45 9.98 -7.72 -10.10
N LEU A 46 10.61 -7.23 -9.03
CA LEU A 46 11.21 -5.88 -8.97
C LEU A 46 12.36 -5.69 -9.97
N GLU A 47 13.17 -6.73 -10.20
CA GLU A 47 14.29 -6.73 -11.14
C GLU A 47 13.87 -7.02 -12.59
N SER A 48 12.61 -7.39 -12.82
CA SER A 48 12.13 -7.74 -14.14
C SER A 48 11.84 -6.52 -15.01
N SER A 49 11.76 -6.75 -16.33
CA SER A 49 11.37 -5.73 -17.31
C SER A 49 9.90 -5.29 -17.22
N ILE A 50 9.13 -5.74 -16.22
CA ILE A 50 7.77 -5.23 -15.97
C ILE A 50 7.80 -3.92 -15.13
N ASN A 51 8.90 -3.68 -14.42
CA ASN A 51 9.08 -2.56 -13.52
C ASN A 51 9.66 -1.33 -14.26
N THR A 52 8.87 -0.75 -15.17
CA THR A 52 9.39 0.20 -16.18
C THR A 52 8.76 1.59 -16.17
N GLY A 53 7.90 1.93 -15.20
CA GLY A 53 7.34 3.29 -15.13
C GLY A 53 8.36 4.34 -14.68
N ASP A 54 7.98 5.62 -14.80
CA ASP A 54 8.85 6.78 -14.55
C ASP A 54 9.49 6.76 -13.15
N ILE A 55 8.76 6.20 -12.18
CA ILE A 55 9.28 5.88 -10.85
C ILE A 55 9.08 4.38 -10.62
N PRO A 56 10.12 3.56 -10.88
CA PRO A 56 10.06 2.12 -10.67
C PRO A 56 9.65 1.76 -9.24
N ALA A 57 8.89 0.68 -9.11
CA ALA A 57 8.57 0.09 -7.83
C ALA A 57 9.87 -0.32 -7.12
N SER A 58 9.99 0.03 -5.84
CA SER A 58 11.11 -0.37 -4.99
C SER A 58 10.67 -0.42 -3.53
N LEU A 59 11.42 -1.11 -2.68
CA LEU A 59 11.21 -1.07 -1.24
C LEU A 59 11.79 0.23 -0.67
N PHE A 60 11.04 0.91 0.20
CA PHE A 60 11.53 2.05 0.93
C PHE A 60 12.60 1.58 1.93
N PRO A 61 13.81 2.16 1.91
CA PRO A 61 14.91 1.66 2.72
C PRO A 61 14.65 1.87 4.22
N PRO A 62 15.18 0.98 5.09
CA PRO A 62 15.19 1.20 6.53
C PRO A 62 15.85 2.53 6.89
N ILE A 63 15.23 3.31 7.77
CA ILE A 63 15.82 4.53 8.30
C ILE A 63 16.60 4.16 9.57
N SER A 64 17.90 4.43 9.60
CA SER A 64 18.69 4.37 10.83
C SER A 64 18.38 5.59 11.70
N GLU A 65 18.08 5.39 12.99
CA GLU A 65 17.90 6.50 13.96
C GLU A 65 19.19 7.33 14.14
N ASN A 66 20.35 6.78 13.78
CA ASN A 66 21.61 7.49 13.72
C ASN A 66 21.96 7.78 12.25
N GLY A 67 22.06 9.07 11.90
CA GLY A 67 22.23 9.60 10.54
C GLY A 67 23.46 9.15 9.73
N HIS A 68 24.15 8.08 10.10
CA HIS A 68 25.18 7.45 9.30
C HIS A 68 25.09 5.94 9.47
N ASN A 69 24.29 5.29 8.61
CA ASN A 69 24.49 3.96 8.03
C ASN A 69 23.14 3.44 7.56
N VAL A 70 22.94 3.41 6.24
CA VAL A 70 21.86 2.62 5.62
C VAL A 70 22.15 1.17 6.00
N ILE A 71 21.30 0.53 6.80
CA ILE A 71 21.38 -0.92 6.98
C ILE A 71 21.12 -1.52 5.59
N PRO A 72 22.08 -2.21 4.97
CA PRO A 72 21.81 -2.89 3.72
C PRO A 72 20.69 -3.89 3.95
N HIS A 73 19.75 -4.01 3.01
CA HIS A 73 18.70 -5.05 3.02
C HIS A 73 19.24 -6.50 2.97
N ASN A 74 20.54 -6.71 3.26
CA ASN A 74 21.27 -7.96 3.14
C ASN A 74 21.52 -8.69 4.48
N ASP A 75 21.23 -8.08 5.64
CA ASP A 75 21.16 -8.83 6.89
C ASP A 75 19.74 -9.37 7.08
N SER A 76 19.65 -10.65 7.47
CA SER A 76 18.48 -11.53 7.35
C SER A 76 17.21 -11.00 8.03
N VAL A 77 16.48 -10.10 7.35
CA VAL A 77 15.07 -9.85 7.67
C VAL A 77 14.36 -11.20 7.50
N PRO A 78 13.75 -11.78 8.54
CA PRO A 78 13.02 -13.03 8.40
C PRO A 78 11.77 -12.74 7.56
N TRP A 79 11.82 -13.05 6.27
CA TRP A 79 10.66 -12.85 5.41
C TRP A 79 9.55 -13.86 5.73
N PRO A 80 8.26 -13.47 5.63
CA PRO A 80 7.16 -14.39 5.88
C PRO A 80 7.22 -15.65 5.03
N ILE A 81 7.00 -16.79 5.68
CA ILE A 81 6.97 -18.10 5.05
C ILE A 81 5.61 -18.30 4.35
N LEU A 82 5.67 -18.74 3.10
CA LEU A 82 4.53 -19.19 2.32
C LEU A 82 4.01 -20.51 2.87
N ASN A 83 2.72 -20.55 3.17
CA ASN A 83 2.05 -21.75 3.64
C ASN A 83 1.67 -22.65 2.46
N SER A 84 2.19 -23.88 2.42
CA SER A 84 1.87 -24.85 1.37
C SER A 84 0.48 -25.47 1.52
N ASN A 85 -0.10 -25.43 2.73
CA ASN A 85 -1.35 -26.09 3.08
C ASN A 85 -2.53 -25.10 3.20
N ALA A 86 -2.28 -23.81 2.97
CA ALA A 86 -3.28 -22.76 3.05
C ALA A 86 -3.08 -21.72 1.95
N ARG A 87 -4.11 -20.88 1.77
CA ARG A 87 -4.04 -19.72 0.88
C ARG A 87 -3.16 -18.63 1.51
N ASN A 88 -2.28 -18.04 0.72
CA ASN A 88 -1.43 -16.91 1.07
C ASN A 88 -2.03 -15.63 0.51
N ASN A 89 -2.42 -14.68 1.35
CA ASN A 89 -2.90 -13.38 0.90
C ASN A 89 -1.77 -12.36 0.97
N ILE A 90 -1.46 -11.75 -0.17
CA ILE A 90 -0.60 -10.57 -0.29
C ILE A 90 -1.53 -9.34 -0.26
N LEU A 91 -1.48 -8.57 0.83
CA LEU A 91 -2.39 -7.46 1.05
C LEU A 91 -1.76 -6.14 0.60
N LEU A 92 -2.39 -5.42 -0.31
CA LEU A 92 -2.02 -4.07 -0.71
C LEU A 92 -2.87 -3.07 0.09
N TYR A 93 -2.23 -2.21 0.88
CA TYR A 93 -2.87 -1.12 1.60
C TYR A 93 -2.43 0.24 1.04
N PRO A 94 -3.18 0.79 0.06
CA PRO A 94 -2.83 2.03 -0.58
C PRO A 94 -3.55 3.23 0.06
N GLY A 95 -2.93 4.41 -0.01
CA GLY A 95 -3.58 5.61 0.48
C GLY A 95 -2.77 6.88 0.29
N SER A 96 -3.45 8.03 0.39
CA SER A 96 -2.76 9.32 0.31
C SER A 96 -1.96 9.63 1.57
N PHE A 97 -2.37 9.12 2.72
CA PHE A 97 -1.68 9.31 4.00
C PHE A 97 -1.17 10.75 4.23
N ASN A 98 -2.00 11.76 3.96
CA ASN A 98 -1.62 13.18 4.00
C ASN A 98 -2.44 13.93 5.07
N PRO A 99 -2.03 13.87 6.35
CA PRO A 99 -0.91 13.09 6.90
C PRO A 99 -1.32 11.66 7.29
N PRO A 100 -0.36 10.76 7.58
CA PRO A 100 -0.67 9.50 8.24
C PRO A 100 -1.14 9.78 9.68
N HIS A 101 -1.97 8.91 10.23
CA HIS A 101 -2.71 9.22 11.45
C HIS A 101 -3.15 7.97 12.21
N GLN A 102 -3.61 8.13 13.44
CA GLN A 102 -3.91 7.03 14.36
C GLN A 102 -4.90 6.00 13.78
N GLY A 103 -5.88 6.45 12.97
CA GLY A 103 -6.78 5.52 12.26
C GLY A 103 -6.07 4.59 11.25
N HIS A 104 -4.99 5.05 10.60
CA HIS A 104 -4.19 4.21 9.70
C HIS A 104 -3.36 3.20 10.48
N LEU A 105 -2.71 3.65 11.58
CA LEU A 105 -1.97 2.77 12.47
C LEU A 105 -2.87 1.67 13.04
N ALA A 106 -4.04 2.04 13.58
CA ALA A 106 -5.02 1.08 14.09
C ALA A 106 -5.48 0.07 13.03
N THR A 107 -5.55 0.47 11.76
CA THR A 107 -5.86 -0.45 10.65
C THR A 107 -4.72 -1.44 10.43
N ILE A 108 -3.47 -0.98 10.38
CA ILE A 108 -2.30 -1.85 10.20
C ILE A 108 -2.19 -2.85 11.37
N LEU A 109 -2.33 -2.36 12.61
CA LEU A 109 -2.25 -3.20 13.81
C LEU A 109 -3.36 -4.26 13.84
N TYR A 110 -4.59 -3.89 13.48
CA TYR A 110 -5.71 -4.85 13.36
C TYR A 110 -5.37 -6.01 12.42
N PHE A 111 -4.85 -5.69 11.23
CA PHE A 111 -4.50 -6.73 10.27
C PHE A 111 -3.29 -7.55 10.71
N SER A 112 -2.37 -6.96 11.48
CA SER A 112 -1.26 -7.69 12.07
C SER A 112 -1.72 -8.68 13.13
N GLU A 113 -2.66 -8.27 13.98
CA GLU A 113 -3.26 -9.10 15.04
C GLU A 113 -4.12 -10.22 14.45
N CYS A 114 -4.95 -9.91 13.45
CA CYS A 114 -5.85 -10.88 12.80
C CYS A 114 -5.21 -11.63 11.61
N ARG A 115 -3.89 -11.48 11.38
CA ARG A 115 -3.24 -11.96 10.14
C ARG A 115 -3.43 -13.45 9.88
N GLU A 116 -3.41 -14.28 10.91
CA GLU A 116 -3.58 -15.74 10.79
C GLU A 116 -5.02 -16.10 10.41
N GLN A 117 -6.01 -15.49 11.08
CA GLN A 117 -7.43 -15.67 10.78
C GLN A 117 -7.77 -15.21 9.36
N LEU A 118 -7.12 -14.14 8.90
CA LEU A 118 -7.32 -13.56 7.57
C LEU A 118 -6.43 -14.17 6.48
N GLY A 119 -5.54 -15.10 6.83
CA GLY A 119 -4.57 -15.70 5.91
C GLY A 119 -3.61 -14.69 5.26
N ILE A 120 -3.30 -13.58 5.94
CA ILE A 120 -2.42 -12.51 5.43
C ILE A 120 -0.96 -12.87 5.67
N THR A 121 -0.26 -13.21 4.60
CA THR A 121 1.15 -13.57 4.64
C THR A 121 2.04 -12.33 4.74
N THR A 122 1.69 -11.27 3.99
CA THR A 122 2.41 -9.99 4.02
C THR A 122 1.49 -8.85 3.64
N MET A 123 1.80 -7.65 4.15
CA MET A 123 1.15 -6.40 3.79
C MET A 123 2.13 -5.45 3.12
N PHE A 124 1.71 -4.83 2.03
CA PHE A 124 2.40 -3.76 1.34
C PHE A 124 1.67 -2.43 1.57
N LEU A 125 2.31 -1.49 2.26
CA LEU A 125 1.81 -0.13 2.41
C LEU A 125 2.29 0.73 1.23
N PHE A 126 1.34 1.33 0.52
CA PHE A 126 1.62 2.22 -0.60
C PHE A 126 1.10 3.63 -0.34
N VAL A 127 2.02 4.59 -0.39
CA VAL A 127 1.72 6.01 -0.18
C VAL A 127 1.65 6.72 -1.53
N ASP A 128 0.49 7.29 -1.88
CA ASP A 128 0.27 7.96 -3.18
C ASP A 128 1.37 9.00 -3.50
N PRO A 129 1.89 9.12 -4.72
CA PRO A 129 2.76 10.22 -5.13
C PRO A 129 2.10 11.59 -4.91
N GLY A 130 2.93 12.63 -4.70
CA GLY A 130 2.42 14.00 -4.45
C GLY A 130 1.49 14.51 -5.56
N SER A 131 1.77 14.19 -6.82
CA SER A 131 0.92 14.52 -7.97
C SER A 131 -0.52 13.96 -7.84
N ILE A 132 -0.66 12.73 -7.34
CA ILE A 132 -1.95 12.08 -7.09
C ILE A 132 -2.66 12.70 -5.88
N VAL A 133 -1.91 13.11 -4.85
CA VAL A 133 -2.52 13.81 -3.70
C VAL A 133 -3.06 15.17 -4.13
N THR A 134 -2.30 15.91 -4.97
CA THR A 134 -2.69 17.24 -5.48
C THR A 134 -3.91 17.19 -6.40
N SER A 135 -4.05 16.15 -7.23
CA SER A 135 -5.22 16.01 -8.12
C SER A 135 -6.52 15.82 -7.34
N LYS A 136 -6.44 15.24 -6.14
CA LYS A 136 -7.57 15.07 -5.20
C LYS A 136 -7.81 16.39 -4.46
N LYS A 137 -8.43 17.38 -5.13
CA LYS A 137 -8.83 18.67 -4.52
C LYS A 137 -9.64 18.43 -3.23
N LYS A 138 -9.00 18.62 -2.08
CA LYS A 138 -9.60 18.44 -0.75
C LYS A 138 -9.67 19.77 -0.01
N LYS A 139 -10.71 19.94 0.79
CA LYS A 139 -10.82 21.08 1.72
C LYS A 139 -9.65 21.05 2.72
N TRP A 140 -8.99 22.20 2.89
CA TRP A 140 -7.76 22.34 3.68
C TRP A 140 -6.61 21.44 3.19
N GLY A 141 -6.64 21.10 1.90
CA GLY A 141 -5.70 20.18 1.25
C GLY A 141 -4.47 20.85 0.67
N GLU A 142 -4.18 22.09 1.04
CA GLU A 142 -3.08 22.87 0.46
C GLU A 142 -1.71 22.35 0.91
N VAL A 143 -1.63 21.82 2.14
CA VAL A 143 -0.41 21.23 2.68
C VAL A 143 -0.26 19.79 2.18
N ILE A 144 0.66 19.57 1.24
CA ILE A 144 1.00 18.25 0.73
C ILE A 144 2.35 17.82 1.27
N LEU A 145 2.36 16.78 2.11
CA LEU A 145 3.59 16.20 2.63
C LEU A 145 4.35 15.46 1.51
N PRO A 146 5.68 15.64 1.40
CA PRO A 146 6.52 14.81 0.55
C PRO A 146 6.25 13.32 0.77
N GLN A 147 6.32 12.53 -0.31
CA GLN A 147 6.06 11.09 -0.24
C GLN A 147 7.05 10.40 0.72
N THR A 148 8.32 10.78 0.67
CA THR A 148 9.37 10.30 1.58
C THR A 148 9.01 10.58 3.03
N LEU A 149 8.68 11.83 3.38
CA LEU A 149 8.26 12.20 4.73
C LEU A 149 7.08 11.35 5.22
N ARG A 150 6.10 11.05 4.37
CA ARG A 150 4.96 10.19 4.76
C ARG A 150 5.40 8.77 5.10
N TYR A 151 6.35 8.18 4.37
CA TYR A 151 6.95 6.89 4.77
C TYR A 151 7.75 7.01 6.06
N GLU A 152 8.55 8.06 6.21
CA GLU A 152 9.34 8.31 7.43
C GLU A 152 8.45 8.41 8.68
N LEU A 153 7.32 9.11 8.58
CA LEU A 153 6.35 9.23 9.66
C LEU A 153 5.77 7.86 10.07
N PHE A 154 5.56 6.94 9.13
CA PHE A 154 5.18 5.56 9.46
C PHE A 154 6.34 4.81 10.13
N TYR A 155 7.55 4.89 9.56
CA TYR A 155 8.72 4.15 10.05
C TYR A 155 9.11 4.53 11.48
N LYS A 156 8.92 5.80 11.86
CA LYS A 156 9.18 6.31 13.21
C LYS A 156 8.21 5.80 14.28
N VAL A 157 7.14 5.10 13.89
CA VAL A 157 6.24 4.43 14.85
C VAL A 157 6.88 3.08 15.24
N PRO A 158 7.17 2.83 16.53
CA PRO A 158 7.86 1.61 16.97
C PRO A 158 7.18 0.33 16.50
N GLU A 159 5.85 0.26 16.58
CA GLU A 159 5.07 -0.89 16.15
C GLU A 159 5.18 -1.14 14.64
N ILE A 160 5.25 -0.08 13.84
CA ILE A 160 5.46 -0.19 12.38
C ILE A 160 6.88 -0.66 12.09
N SER A 161 7.88 -0.06 12.74
CA SER A 161 9.29 -0.46 12.58
C SER A 161 9.51 -1.94 12.91
N GLN A 162 8.85 -2.45 13.96
CA GLN A 162 8.88 -3.86 14.31
C GLN A 162 8.25 -4.75 13.22
N LEU A 163 7.11 -4.34 12.65
CA LEU A 163 6.45 -5.08 11.57
C LEU A 163 7.24 -5.07 10.25
N VAL A 164 7.99 -3.98 9.99
CA VAL A 164 8.92 -3.92 8.86
C VAL A 164 10.13 -4.83 9.10
N SER A 165 10.68 -4.78 10.32
CA SER A 165 11.82 -5.61 10.72
C SER A 165 11.51 -7.10 10.73
N SER A 166 10.25 -7.49 10.89
CA SER A 166 9.79 -8.89 10.77
C SER A 166 9.45 -9.31 9.34
N GLY A 167 9.65 -8.42 8.36
CA GLY A 167 9.34 -8.66 6.95
C GLY A 167 7.83 -8.73 6.64
N TRP A 168 6.95 -8.70 7.64
CA TRP A 168 5.50 -8.82 7.43
C TRP A 168 4.91 -7.59 6.75
N LEU A 169 5.34 -6.39 7.15
CA LEU A 169 4.98 -5.13 6.52
C LEU A 169 6.11 -4.65 5.60
N GLN A 170 5.77 -4.27 4.38
CA GLN A 170 6.70 -3.73 3.40
C GLN A 170 6.20 -2.36 2.94
N LEU A 171 7.10 -1.39 2.80
CA LEU A 171 6.79 -0.06 2.31
C LEU A 171 7.23 0.03 0.85
N LEU A 172 6.29 0.15 -0.10
CA LEU A 172 6.62 0.21 -1.53
C LEU A 172 6.61 1.65 -2.03
N VAL A 173 7.68 2.08 -2.69
CA VAL A 173 7.85 3.40 -3.36
C VAL A 173 7.64 3.24 -4.85
N GLY A 174 7.04 4.24 -5.51
CA GLY A 174 6.75 4.25 -6.94
C GLY A 174 5.36 4.80 -7.22
N ASP A 175 4.78 4.43 -8.35
CA ASP A 175 3.39 4.68 -8.71
C ASP A 175 2.51 3.41 -8.58
N MET A 176 1.20 3.62 -8.49
CA MET A 176 0.23 2.55 -8.25
C MET A 176 0.21 1.51 -9.37
N ASP A 177 0.29 1.94 -10.63
CA ASP A 177 0.21 1.03 -11.78
C ASP A 177 1.40 0.06 -11.79
N ASN A 178 2.61 0.58 -11.54
CA ASN A 178 3.81 -0.25 -11.40
C ASN A 178 3.73 -1.19 -10.20
N HIS A 179 3.20 -0.73 -9.06
CA HIS A 179 3.09 -1.57 -7.86
C HIS A 179 2.19 -2.75 -8.10
N ILE A 180 1.05 -2.53 -8.73
CA ILE A 180 0.11 -3.61 -9.05
C ILE A 180 0.74 -4.59 -10.04
N LYS A 181 1.47 -4.11 -11.06
CA LYS A 181 2.20 -4.98 -12.00
C LYS A 181 3.24 -5.84 -11.29
N VAL A 182 4.06 -5.25 -10.43
CA VAL A 182 5.10 -5.98 -9.68
C VAL A 182 4.48 -6.98 -8.70
N LEU A 183 3.45 -6.58 -7.95
CA LEU A 183 2.78 -7.48 -7.02
C LEU A 183 2.03 -8.60 -7.75
N ARG A 184 1.43 -8.33 -8.92
CA ARG A 184 0.82 -9.36 -9.77
C ARG A 184 1.86 -10.35 -10.27
N ALA A 185 2.97 -9.87 -10.83
CA ALA A 185 4.08 -10.72 -11.24
C ALA A 185 4.64 -11.55 -10.06
N THR A 186 4.69 -10.96 -8.86
CA THR A 186 5.07 -11.67 -7.64
C THR A 186 4.09 -12.81 -7.34
N THR A 187 2.78 -12.56 -7.39
CA THR A 187 1.77 -13.62 -7.18
C THR A 187 1.80 -14.70 -8.25
N ASP A 188 2.07 -14.34 -9.51
CA ASP A 188 2.16 -15.30 -10.61
C ASP A 188 3.34 -16.24 -10.37
N LEU A 189 4.51 -15.70 -10.00
CA LEU A 189 5.70 -16.49 -9.67
C LEU A 189 5.51 -17.39 -8.44
N VAL A 190 4.80 -16.91 -7.41
CA VAL A 190 4.46 -17.73 -6.22
C VAL A 190 3.50 -18.87 -6.58
N SER A 191 2.52 -18.58 -7.45
CA SER A 191 1.56 -19.58 -7.97
C SER A 191 2.25 -20.65 -8.82
N GLU A 192 3.16 -20.24 -9.71
CA GLU A 192 4.01 -21.13 -10.52
C GLU A 192 4.87 -22.06 -9.66
N ALA A 193 5.28 -21.61 -8.46
CA ALA A 193 6.01 -22.42 -7.49
C ALA A 193 5.10 -23.39 -6.69
N GLY A 194 3.79 -23.43 -6.96
CA GLY A 194 2.84 -24.38 -6.37
C GLY A 194 2.11 -23.87 -5.12
N TYR A 195 2.27 -22.60 -4.75
CA TYR A 195 1.57 -22.03 -3.60
C TYR A 195 0.24 -21.40 -4.01
N ALA A 196 -0.82 -21.68 -3.24
CA ALA A 196 -2.07 -20.94 -3.38
C ALA A 196 -1.86 -19.50 -2.90
N VAL A 197 -2.02 -18.51 -3.78
CA VAL A 197 -1.78 -17.10 -3.47
C VAL A 197 -2.83 -16.19 -4.10
N LYS A 198 -3.13 -15.08 -3.43
CA LYS A 198 -4.02 -14.02 -3.92
C LYS A 198 -3.44 -12.64 -3.66
N LEU A 199 -3.61 -11.74 -4.62
CA LEU A 199 -3.38 -10.31 -4.41
C LEU A 199 -4.70 -9.68 -3.95
N VAL A 200 -4.69 -9.11 -2.74
CA VAL A 200 -5.87 -8.56 -2.08
C VAL A 200 -5.70 -7.05 -1.90
N GLY A 201 -6.63 -6.25 -2.42
CA GLY A 201 -6.65 -4.81 -2.19
C GLY A 201 -7.44 -4.43 -0.95
N LEU A 202 -6.84 -3.75 0.02
CA LEU A 202 -7.53 -3.20 1.19
C LEU A 202 -8.16 -1.86 0.84
N LEU A 203 -9.48 -1.76 0.99
CA LEU A 203 -10.23 -0.54 0.74
C LEU A 203 -10.88 0.01 2.00
N GLY A 204 -10.97 1.34 2.07
CA GLY A 204 -11.82 2.01 3.05
C GLY A 204 -13.29 1.72 2.78
N GLY A 205 -14.11 1.65 3.83
CA GLY A 205 -15.55 1.45 3.70
C GLY A 205 -16.24 2.51 2.83
N ASP A 206 -15.67 3.73 2.76
CA ASP A 206 -16.14 4.83 1.91
C ASP A 206 -15.98 4.57 0.39
N LYS A 207 -15.33 3.48 0.00
CA LYS A 207 -15.14 3.10 -1.41
C LYS A 207 -16.29 2.27 -1.98
N LEU A 208 -17.15 1.70 -1.15
CA LEU A 208 -18.33 1.00 -1.63
C LEU A 208 -19.56 1.64 -1.00
N THR A 209 -20.61 1.75 -1.81
CA THR A 209 -21.88 2.33 -1.37
C THR A 209 -23.04 1.62 -2.03
N VAL A 210 -24.18 1.58 -1.35
CA VAL A 210 -25.44 1.10 -1.94
C VAL A 210 -25.94 1.98 -3.09
N GLU A 211 -25.40 3.20 -3.22
CA GLU A 211 -25.84 4.20 -4.20
C GLU A 211 -25.02 4.22 -5.50
N SER A 212 -23.87 3.53 -5.53
CA SER A 212 -22.94 3.60 -6.67
C SER A 212 -22.30 2.26 -6.98
N VAL A 213 -22.20 1.97 -8.28
CA VAL A 213 -21.60 0.76 -8.84
C VAL A 213 -20.08 0.79 -8.65
N PRO A 214 -19.40 -0.37 -8.48
CA PRO A 214 -17.97 -0.41 -8.12
C PRO A 214 -17.00 0.33 -9.06
N HIS A 215 -17.32 0.45 -10.34
CA HIS A 215 -16.46 1.14 -11.33
C HIS A 215 -16.63 2.66 -11.34
N VAL A 216 -17.64 3.19 -10.63
CA VAL A 216 -17.94 4.63 -10.55
C VAL A 216 -17.51 5.15 -9.17
N HIS A 217 -17.32 6.47 -9.07
CA HIS A 217 -17.03 7.14 -7.81
C HIS A 217 -18.14 6.85 -6.78
N PRO A 218 -17.84 6.61 -5.49
CA PRO A 218 -16.54 6.71 -4.83
C PRO A 218 -15.61 5.50 -4.98
N GLY A 219 -16.09 4.41 -5.58
CA GLY A 219 -15.35 3.16 -5.73
C GLY A 219 -14.16 3.29 -6.66
N ASN A 220 -14.42 3.58 -7.94
CA ASN A 220 -13.41 3.57 -8.99
C ASN A 220 -12.48 2.35 -8.87
N LEU A 221 -13.03 1.16 -8.59
CA LEU A 221 -12.21 0.00 -8.21
C LEU A 221 -11.19 -0.40 -9.30
N GLN A 222 -11.43 0.00 -10.55
CA GLN A 222 -10.51 -0.20 -11.67
C GLN A 222 -9.16 0.52 -11.47
N GLU A 223 -9.14 1.68 -10.80
CA GLU A 223 -7.91 2.43 -10.48
C GLU A 223 -7.01 1.70 -9.47
N TRP A 224 -7.61 0.79 -8.69
CA TRP A 224 -6.90 -0.02 -7.69
C TRP A 224 -6.50 -1.40 -8.29
N GLY A 225 -6.59 -1.49 -9.63
CA GLY A 225 -6.06 -2.48 -10.56
C GLY A 225 -6.70 -3.86 -10.53
N PRO A 226 -6.22 -4.79 -11.38
CA PRO A 226 -6.69 -6.17 -11.40
C PRO A 226 -6.10 -6.91 -10.20
N VAL A 227 -6.59 -6.61 -8.99
CA VAL A 227 -6.43 -7.47 -7.81
C VAL A 227 -7.38 -8.67 -7.93
N ASP A 228 -7.11 -9.76 -7.22
CA ASP A 228 -8.04 -10.90 -7.21
C ASP A 228 -9.28 -10.59 -6.36
N GLU A 229 -9.04 -9.93 -5.23
CA GLU A 229 -10.05 -9.71 -4.20
C GLU A 229 -9.88 -8.31 -3.60
N PHE A 230 -10.98 -7.70 -3.18
CA PHE A 230 -10.99 -6.50 -2.36
C PHE A 230 -11.44 -6.86 -0.95
N LEU A 231 -10.75 -6.36 0.07
CA LEU A 231 -11.08 -6.56 1.47
C LEU A 231 -11.56 -5.26 2.09
N ILE A 232 -12.72 -5.31 2.74
CA ILE A 232 -13.35 -4.19 3.44
C ILE A 232 -13.74 -4.66 4.83
N ILE A 233 -13.54 -3.79 5.82
CA ILE A 233 -13.88 -4.06 7.23
C ILE A 233 -14.67 -2.87 7.78
N ASN A 234 -15.71 -3.13 8.56
CA ASN A 234 -16.43 -2.05 9.29
C ASN A 234 -15.85 -1.78 10.69
N ALA A 235 -14.93 -2.64 11.17
CA ALA A 235 -14.31 -2.52 12.49
C ALA A 235 -13.54 -1.20 12.68
N ARG A 236 -12.98 -0.64 11.59
CA ARG A 236 -12.19 0.61 11.63
C ARG A 236 -12.89 1.82 11.04
N ARG A 237 -13.82 1.62 10.10
CA ARG A 237 -14.65 2.69 9.51
C ARG A 237 -16.03 2.15 9.18
N PRO A 238 -17.11 2.91 9.43
CA PRO A 238 -18.44 2.47 9.06
C PRO A 238 -18.58 2.29 7.55
N VAL A 239 -19.50 1.42 7.15
CA VAL A 239 -19.97 1.23 5.78
C VAL A 239 -21.44 1.59 5.72
N ASP A 240 -21.92 2.05 4.57
CA ASP A 240 -23.32 2.44 4.40
C ASP A 240 -24.23 1.26 4.01
N PHE A 241 -23.67 0.08 3.74
CA PHE A 241 -24.37 -1.14 3.32
C PHE A 241 -24.50 -2.17 4.45
N PHE A 242 -24.04 -1.86 5.66
CA PHE A 242 -24.20 -2.73 6.83
C PHE A 242 -24.23 -1.92 8.14
N ASP A 243 -25.36 -1.99 8.85
CA ASP A 243 -25.51 -1.49 10.22
C ASP A 243 -25.50 -2.67 11.22
N PRO A 244 -24.43 -2.84 12.03
CA PRO A 244 -24.34 -3.94 12.98
C PRO A 244 -25.45 -3.93 14.04
N LYS A 245 -26.11 -2.78 14.29
CA LYS A 245 -27.17 -2.71 15.31
C LYS A 245 -28.51 -3.26 14.84
N THR A 246 -28.78 -3.18 13.55
CA THR A 246 -30.12 -3.44 12.99
C THR A 246 -30.12 -4.52 11.91
N GLU A 247 -28.98 -4.82 11.31
CA GLU A 247 -28.85 -5.72 10.17
C GLU A 247 -28.03 -6.97 10.53
N LYS A 248 -28.50 -8.15 10.06
CA LYS A 248 -27.77 -9.42 10.16
C LYS A 248 -27.02 -9.79 8.89
N ILE A 249 -27.37 -9.15 7.77
CA ILE A 249 -26.87 -9.41 6.43
C ILE A 249 -26.59 -8.05 5.79
N PRO A 250 -25.46 -7.87 5.09
CA PRO A 250 -25.19 -6.65 4.34
C PRO A 250 -26.23 -6.43 3.23
N ARG A 251 -26.60 -5.17 2.99
CA ARG A 251 -27.38 -4.76 1.83
C ARG A 251 -26.61 -5.04 0.55
N ASP A 252 -27.31 -5.56 -0.46
CA ASP A 252 -26.70 -5.87 -1.76
C ASP A 252 -26.18 -4.58 -2.42
N LEU A 253 -24.98 -4.68 -2.99
CA LEU A 253 -24.35 -3.59 -3.72
C LEU A 253 -24.82 -3.61 -5.20
N PRO A 254 -25.01 -2.43 -5.82
CA PRO A 254 -25.39 -2.36 -7.22
C PRO A 254 -24.31 -2.99 -8.12
N ASP A 255 -24.76 -3.72 -9.15
CA ASP A 255 -23.90 -4.50 -10.06
C ASP A 255 -22.90 -5.44 -9.38
N CYS A 256 -23.30 -5.97 -8.22
CA CYS A 256 -22.64 -7.09 -7.57
C CYS A 256 -23.57 -8.31 -7.51
N THR A 257 -23.00 -9.50 -7.35
CA THR A 257 -23.82 -10.65 -6.94
C THR A 257 -24.37 -10.43 -5.54
N LYS A 258 -25.41 -11.19 -5.15
CA LYS A 258 -25.86 -11.21 -3.75
C LYS A 258 -24.74 -11.61 -2.80
N TRP A 259 -24.77 -11.05 -1.60
CA TRP A 259 -23.86 -11.45 -0.53
C TRP A 259 -24.03 -12.93 -0.16
N LYS A 260 -22.91 -13.61 -0.04
CA LYS A 260 -22.80 -14.99 0.47
C LYS A 260 -21.98 -14.97 1.74
N ARG A 261 -22.51 -15.56 2.80
CA ARG A 261 -21.74 -15.78 4.02
C ARG A 261 -20.61 -16.77 3.73
N GLY A 262 -19.39 -16.40 4.09
CA GLY A 262 -18.22 -17.28 3.97
C GLY A 262 -18.33 -18.43 4.98
N MET A 263 -17.94 -19.63 4.57
CA MET A 263 -17.78 -20.78 5.46
C MET A 263 -16.29 -20.89 5.81
N GLU A 264 -15.81 -20.07 6.74
CA GLU A 264 -14.51 -20.35 7.37
C GLU A 264 -14.75 -21.33 8.53
N LYS A 265 -13.84 -22.29 8.73
CA LYS A 265 -13.94 -23.42 9.67
C LYS A 265 -14.17 -23.07 11.15
N CYS A 266 -14.32 -21.79 11.49
CA CYS A 266 -14.60 -21.32 12.85
C CYS A 266 -16.11 -21.24 13.16
N ASP A 267 -16.98 -21.48 12.18
CA ASP A 267 -18.44 -21.32 12.34
C ASP A 267 -19.18 -22.63 12.73
N GLU A 268 -18.48 -23.74 13.03
CA GLU A 268 -19.13 -25.04 13.31
C GLU A 268 -19.63 -25.23 14.75
N GLU A 269 -19.38 -24.30 15.68
CA GLU A 269 -20.01 -24.36 17.01
C GLU A 269 -20.99 -23.20 17.19
N GLU A 270 -22.29 -23.53 17.10
CA GLU A 270 -23.38 -22.69 17.59
C GLU A 270 -23.16 -22.41 19.08
N GLY A 271 -22.42 -21.35 19.38
CA GLY A 271 -22.34 -20.84 20.74
C GLY A 271 -20.97 -20.43 21.23
N THR A 272 -20.23 -19.59 20.52
CA THR A 272 -19.39 -18.57 21.18
C THR A 272 -19.16 -17.36 20.25
N ILE A 273 -19.07 -16.21 20.89
CA ILE A 273 -19.09 -14.84 20.39
C ILE A 273 -17.92 -14.54 19.43
N ASP A 274 -18.23 -13.77 18.39
CA ASP A 274 -17.36 -12.87 17.61
C ASP A 274 -16.12 -12.38 18.37
N ASP A 275 -14.91 -12.90 18.09
CA ASP A 275 -13.72 -12.50 18.88
C ASP A 275 -12.46 -12.20 18.04
N GLY A 276 -12.61 -11.67 16.82
CA GLY A 276 -11.45 -11.09 16.14
C GLY A 276 -11.71 -10.43 14.80
N ALA A 277 -11.80 -11.24 13.74
CA ALA A 277 -11.82 -10.76 12.37
C ALA A 277 -13.20 -10.32 11.83
N GLY A 278 -14.31 -10.60 12.54
CA GLY A 278 -15.68 -10.37 12.08
C GLY A 278 -16.19 -11.41 11.07
N ILE A 279 -17.51 -11.44 10.86
CA ILE A 279 -18.20 -12.42 9.98
C ILE A 279 -17.86 -12.12 8.52
N LEU A 280 -17.40 -13.15 7.79
CA LEU A 280 -17.08 -13.03 6.37
C LEU A 280 -18.34 -13.02 5.50
N TRP A 281 -18.45 -12.00 4.67
CA TRP A 281 -19.39 -11.91 3.57
C TRP A 281 -18.63 -11.71 2.26
N THR A 282 -19.12 -12.33 1.19
CA THR A 282 -18.51 -12.22 -0.13
C THR A 282 -19.53 -11.91 -1.20
N CYS A 283 -19.18 -11.03 -2.13
CA CYS A 283 -19.92 -10.82 -3.37
C CYS A 283 -18.94 -10.61 -4.52
N GLN A 284 -19.40 -10.66 -5.76
CA GLN A 284 -18.56 -10.47 -6.95
C GLN A 284 -18.94 -9.16 -7.65
N ALA A 285 -17.94 -8.30 -7.92
CA ALA A 285 -18.13 -7.04 -8.63
C ALA A 285 -18.24 -7.26 -10.14
N LEU A 286 -19.44 -7.17 -10.72
CA LEU A 286 -19.69 -7.61 -12.10
C LEU A 286 -19.20 -6.62 -13.16
N THR A 287 -19.03 -5.34 -12.78
CA THR A 287 -18.62 -4.25 -13.67
C THR A 287 -17.12 -3.98 -13.68
N ILE A 288 -16.34 -4.71 -12.89
CA ILE A 288 -14.88 -4.59 -12.84
C ILE A 288 -14.26 -5.70 -13.69
N PRO A 289 -13.30 -5.39 -14.59
CA PRO A 289 -12.56 -6.41 -15.34
C PRO A 289 -11.96 -7.47 -14.41
N GLY A 290 -12.06 -8.74 -14.82
CA GLY A 290 -11.66 -9.88 -13.97
C GLY A 290 -12.70 -10.29 -12.93
N LYS A 291 -13.75 -9.49 -12.71
CA LYS A 291 -14.85 -9.74 -11.76
C LYS A 291 -14.32 -10.15 -10.36
N PRO A 292 -13.54 -9.30 -9.70
CA PRO A 292 -12.93 -9.59 -8.42
C PRO A 292 -13.98 -9.84 -7.34
N ILE A 293 -13.59 -10.62 -6.33
CA ILE A 293 -14.42 -10.88 -5.16
C ILE A 293 -14.27 -9.72 -4.18
N ILE A 294 -15.36 -9.14 -3.72
CA ILE A 294 -15.39 -8.24 -2.57
C ILE A 294 -15.62 -9.10 -1.32
N GLN A 295 -14.67 -9.08 -0.41
CA GLN A 295 -14.77 -9.61 0.94
C GLN A 295 -15.12 -8.47 1.90
N PHE A 296 -16.18 -8.66 2.65
CA PHE A 296 -16.58 -7.79 3.74
C PHE A 296 -16.50 -8.56 5.06
N ARG A 297 -15.69 -8.06 5.98
CA ARG A 297 -15.63 -8.55 7.37
C ARG A 297 -16.53 -7.69 8.25
N ALA A 298 -17.69 -8.24 8.57
CA ALA A 298 -18.70 -7.61 9.39
C ALA A 298 -18.39 -7.82 10.88
N SER A 299 -17.91 -6.78 11.53
CA SER A 299 -17.74 -6.68 12.97
C SER A 299 -19.00 -6.09 13.62
N GLN A 300 -19.38 -6.60 14.78
CA GLN A 300 -20.45 -6.02 15.62
C GLN A 300 -19.99 -4.76 16.37
N HIS A 301 -18.67 -4.61 16.52
CA HIS A 301 -18.06 -3.49 17.24
C HIS A 301 -17.20 -2.64 16.29
N SER A 302 -17.42 -1.32 16.30
CA SER A 302 -16.49 -0.39 15.66
C SER A 302 -15.47 0.10 16.68
N ALA A 303 -14.20 -0.17 16.41
CA ALA A 303 -13.05 0.37 17.12
C ALA A 303 -12.50 1.62 16.41
N SER A 304 -13.37 2.38 15.73
CA SER A 304 -13.01 3.68 15.16
C SER A 304 -12.76 4.68 16.28
N ASN A 305 -11.59 5.33 16.24
CA ASN A 305 -11.23 6.39 17.17
C ASN A 305 -11.76 7.78 16.75
N GLY A 306 -12.63 7.85 15.73
CA GLY A 306 -13.25 9.10 15.27
C GLY A 306 -12.28 10.09 14.60
N VAL A 307 -11.06 9.68 14.29
CA VAL A 307 -10.04 10.56 13.71
C VAL A 307 -10.42 10.95 12.28
N SER A 308 -10.63 12.25 12.07
CA SER A 308 -10.96 12.84 10.76
C SER A 308 -9.74 13.47 10.10
N SER A 309 -9.32 12.95 8.94
CA SER A 309 -8.24 13.55 8.17
C SER A 309 -8.55 14.98 7.74
N THR A 310 -9.83 15.33 7.57
CA THR A 310 -10.27 16.70 7.27
C THR A 310 -10.01 17.64 8.44
N LYS A 311 -10.29 17.20 9.68
CA LYS A 311 -10.01 18.01 10.87
C LYS A 311 -8.50 18.16 11.10
N ILE A 312 -7.72 17.11 10.86
CA ILE A 312 -6.26 17.16 10.94
C ILE A 312 -5.71 18.19 9.94
N ARG A 313 -6.14 18.11 8.68
CA ARG A 313 -5.75 19.08 7.64
C ARG A 313 -6.10 20.51 8.02
N GLN A 314 -7.29 20.74 8.56
CA GLN A 314 -7.68 22.05 9.07
C GLN A 314 -6.66 22.56 10.12
N ILE A 315 -6.24 21.72 11.07
CA ILE A 315 -5.25 22.10 12.10
C ILE A 315 -3.90 22.41 11.44
N MET A 316 -3.42 21.57 10.52
CA MET A 316 -2.15 21.77 9.81
C MET A 316 -2.12 23.07 9.00
N THR A 317 -3.27 23.51 8.47
CA THR A 317 -3.36 24.74 7.67
C THR A 317 -3.59 25.97 8.55
N GLU A 318 -4.51 25.90 9.52
CA GLU A 318 -5.06 27.10 10.19
C GLU A 318 -4.51 27.33 11.61
N ALA A 319 -4.04 26.30 12.32
CA ALA A 319 -3.58 26.49 13.70
C ALA A 319 -2.27 27.29 13.76
N LEU A 320 -2.09 28.10 14.81
CA LEU A 320 -0.83 28.77 15.11
C LEU A 320 0.27 27.76 15.43
N ASP A 321 1.54 28.13 15.19
CA ASP A 321 2.69 27.24 15.33
C ASP A 321 2.78 26.66 16.76
N GLU A 322 2.50 27.46 17.79
CA GLU A 322 2.54 27.05 19.20
C GLU A 322 1.42 26.06 19.58
N LYS A 323 0.35 26.01 18.78
CA LYS A 323 -0.82 25.14 19.00
C LYS A 323 -0.81 23.88 18.14
N LEU A 324 0.12 23.75 17.20
CA LEU A 324 0.19 22.61 16.28
C LEU A 324 0.36 21.30 17.05
N MET A 325 1.31 21.25 17.99
CA MET A 325 1.58 20.05 18.77
C MET A 325 0.35 19.60 19.57
N GLU A 326 -0.25 20.50 20.33
CA GLU A 326 -1.46 20.22 21.12
C GLU A 326 -2.61 19.71 20.24
N GLY A 327 -2.80 20.32 19.07
CA GLY A 327 -3.87 19.95 18.14
C GLY A 327 -3.64 18.60 17.44
N LEU A 328 -2.39 18.19 17.22
CA LEU A 328 -2.04 17.04 16.40
C LEU A 328 -1.64 15.79 17.18
N LYS A 329 -1.06 15.91 18.38
CA LYS A 329 -0.41 14.79 19.12
C LYS A 329 -1.22 13.49 19.22
N ASP A 330 -2.53 13.58 19.48
CA ASP A 330 -3.40 12.42 19.65
C ASP A 330 -4.11 11.98 18.35
N LYS A 331 -3.83 12.67 17.24
CA LYS A 331 -4.54 12.48 15.96
C LYS A 331 -3.62 11.88 14.91
N VAL A 332 -2.41 12.41 14.76
CA VAL A 332 -1.44 11.94 13.78
C VAL A 332 -0.55 10.86 14.38
N ILE A 333 0.17 10.14 13.53
CA ILE A 333 1.32 9.36 13.98
C ILE A 333 2.57 10.24 13.87
N SER A 334 3.56 10.00 14.74
CA SER A 334 4.84 10.72 14.70
C SER A 334 4.63 12.25 14.69
N ALA A 335 3.93 12.77 15.69
CA ALA A 335 3.48 14.17 15.72
C ALA A 335 4.64 15.18 15.75
N GLU A 336 5.68 14.91 16.52
CA GLU A 336 6.89 15.75 16.61
C GLU A 336 7.53 16.04 15.25
N PRO A 337 7.99 15.04 14.48
CA PRO A 337 8.60 15.31 13.18
C PRO A 337 7.63 15.96 12.17
N LEU A 338 6.32 15.69 12.28
CA LEU A 338 5.34 16.40 11.46
C LEU A 338 5.25 17.89 11.81
N VAL A 339 5.19 18.23 13.09
CA VAL A 339 5.10 19.61 13.57
C VAL A 339 6.37 20.38 13.23
N GLU A 340 7.55 19.78 13.44
CA GLU A 340 8.83 20.36 13.05
C GLU A 340 8.85 20.70 11.56
N TRP A 341 8.44 19.76 10.71
CA TRP A 341 8.35 19.98 9.27
C TRP A 341 7.38 21.12 8.91
N LEU A 342 6.20 21.16 9.53
CA LEU A 342 5.20 22.21 9.28
C LEU A 342 5.72 23.61 9.63
N ILE A 343 6.40 23.76 10.77
CA ILE A 343 6.97 25.03 11.20
C ILE A 343 8.06 25.49 10.21
N LEU A 344 8.95 24.57 9.80
CA LEU A 344 9.99 24.87 8.82
C LEU A 344 9.40 25.35 7.49
N GLN A 345 8.36 24.67 6.97
CA GLN A 345 7.70 25.06 5.73
C GLN A 345 7.01 26.42 5.81
N ARG A 346 6.38 26.73 6.95
CA ARG A 346 5.73 28.02 7.18
C ARG A 346 6.75 29.15 7.25
N ASN A 347 7.88 28.93 7.90
CA ASN A 347 8.95 29.94 7.98
C ASN A 347 9.55 30.22 6.60
N GLN A 348 9.85 29.18 5.80
CA GLN A 348 10.30 29.35 4.41
C GLN A 348 9.28 30.14 3.56
N SER A 349 7.98 29.89 3.77
CA SER A 349 6.94 30.62 3.03
C SER A 349 6.84 32.09 3.43
N ARG A 350 7.07 32.43 4.72
CA ARG A 350 7.09 33.80 5.23
C ARG A 350 8.31 34.58 4.70
N GLU A 351 9.49 33.96 4.69
CA GLU A 351 10.71 34.57 4.14
C GLU A 351 10.54 34.94 2.66
N VAL A 352 9.98 34.05 1.85
CA VAL A 352 9.71 34.30 0.43
C VAL A 352 8.64 35.39 0.20
N SER A 353 7.65 35.51 1.10
CA SER A 353 6.65 36.58 0.99
C SER A 353 7.24 37.94 1.35
N ASP A 354 8.12 37.99 2.33
CA ASP A 354 8.76 39.22 2.76
C ASP A 354 9.71 39.73 1.65
N GLU A 355 10.53 38.87 1.05
CA GLU A 355 11.39 39.23 -0.09
C GLU A 355 10.59 39.78 -1.29
N LYS A 356 9.41 39.23 -1.56
CA LYS A 356 8.51 39.73 -2.62
C LYS A 356 7.80 41.04 -2.27
N ALA A 357 7.68 41.37 -0.99
CA ALA A 357 7.10 42.64 -0.54
C ALA A 357 8.12 43.80 -0.59
N PHE A 358 9.42 43.48 -0.65
CA PHE A 358 10.51 44.46 -0.75
C PHE A 358 11.00 44.74 -2.19
N LEU A 359 10.53 43.97 -3.18
CA LEU A 359 10.74 44.19 -4.62
C LEU A 359 9.54 44.89 -5.25
#